data_AF-A0AAZ3Q2A0-F1
#
_entry.id   AF-A0AAZ3Q2A0-F1
#
_cell.length_a   1.000
_cell.length_b   1.000
_cell.length_c   1.000
_cell.angle_alpha   90.00
_cell.angle_beta   90.00
_cell.angle_gamma   90.00
#
_symmetry.space_group_name_H-M   'P 1'
#
loop_
_entity.id
_entity.type
_entity.pdbx_description
1 polymer ?
#
loop_
_entity_poly.entity_id
_entity_poly.type
_entity_poly.pdbx_seq_one_letter_code
_entity_poly.pdbx_strand_id
1 'polypeptide(L)' 'MGNRSVRDVPGIGPVQGRRLEEQGIYRADQMLGQYLVSGRDQGRFQGYLKNTTGANAKQQSDAYNGMRDWTDNNM' A
#
# COMPACT_ATOMS: atom_id res chain seq x y z
N MET A 1 -8.57 7.13 -2.30
CA MET A 1 -8.45 5.91 -1.50
C MET A 1 -9.48 5.92 -0.37
N GLY A 2 -10.77 6.09 -0.69
CA GLY A 2 -11.84 5.98 0.32
C GLY A 2 -12.14 4.52 0.68
N ASN A 3 -13.42 4.14 0.74
CA ASN A 3 -13.88 2.77 1.05
C ASN A 3 -13.56 1.72 -0.06
N ARG A 4 -12.55 1.99 -0.91
CA ARG A 4 -12.09 1.08 -1.96
C ARG A 4 -11.29 -0.07 -1.34
N SER A 5 -11.29 -1.22 -2.00
CA SER A 5 -10.54 -2.38 -1.53
C SER A 5 -9.04 -2.09 -1.58
N VAL A 6 -8.27 -2.71 -0.67
CA VAL A 6 -6.80 -2.69 -0.75
C VAL A 6 -6.29 -3.26 -2.07
N ARG A 7 -7.08 -4.13 -2.72
CA ARG A 7 -6.78 -4.72 -4.04
C ARG A 7 -6.92 -3.73 -5.20
N ASP A 8 -7.59 -2.61 -4.99
CA ASP A 8 -7.71 -1.54 -6.00
C ASP A 8 -6.48 -0.62 -6.03
N VAL A 9 -5.53 -0.82 -5.10
CA VAL A 9 -4.28 -0.05 -5.04
C VAL A 9 -3.33 -0.54 -6.13
N PRO A 10 -2.73 0.38 -6.93
CA PRO A 10 -1.71 0.01 -7.91
C PRO A 10 -0.60 -0.84 -7.29
N GLY A 11 -0.15 -1.88 -7.99
CA GLY A 11 0.89 -2.78 -7.49
C GLY A 11 0.41 -3.86 -6.51
N ILE A 12 -0.84 -3.80 -6.00
CA ILE A 12 -1.42 -4.83 -5.15
C ILE A 12 -2.17 -5.85 -6.00
N GLY A 13 -1.53 -7.01 -6.21
CA GLY A 13 -2.16 -8.16 -6.86
C GLY A 13 -3.01 -9.00 -5.90
N PRO A 14 -3.67 -10.07 -6.39
CA PRO A 14 -4.53 -10.93 -5.57
C PRO A 14 -3.82 -11.59 -4.38
N VAL A 15 -2.54 -11.93 -4.55
CA VAL A 15 -1.73 -12.56 -3.50
C VAL A 15 -1.38 -11.53 -2.42
N GLN A 16 -0.95 -10.34 -2.84
CA GLN A 16 -0.59 -9.25 -1.92
C GLN A 16 -1.82 -8.76 -1.18
N GLY A 17 -2.95 -8.62 -1.88
CA GLY A 17 -4.24 -8.26 -1.31
C GLY A 17 -4.68 -9.24 -0.23
N ARG A 18 -4.63 -10.55 -0.49
CA ARG A 18 -4.95 -11.56 0.54
C ARG A 18 -4.06 -11.45 1.77
N ARG A 19 -2.75 -11.24 1.59
CA ARG A 19 -1.81 -11.07 2.72
C ARG A 19 -2.07 -9.80 3.51
N LEU A 20 -2.46 -8.72 2.85
CA LEU A 20 -2.87 -7.48 3.51
C LEU A 20 -4.18 -7.68 4.30
N GLU A 21 -5.13 -8.41 3.74
CA GLU A 21 -6.39 -8.76 4.42
C GLU A 21 -6.14 -9.67 5.65
N GLU A 22 -5.21 -10.62 5.56
CA GLU A 22 -4.77 -11.44 6.70
C GLU A 22 -4.12 -10.59 7.82
N GLN A 23 -3.53 -9.45 7.47
CA GLN A 23 -2.96 -8.47 8.41
C GLN A 23 -4.00 -7.47 8.93
N GLY A 24 -5.27 -7.58 8.52
CA GLY A 24 -6.34 -6.66 8.91
C GLY A 24 -6.45 -5.40 8.05
N ILE A 25 -5.72 -5.33 6.93
CA ILE A 25 -5.74 -4.23 5.97
C ILE A 25 -6.63 -4.64 4.79
N TYR A 26 -7.92 -4.34 4.90
CA TYR A 26 -8.93 -4.68 3.89
C TYR A 26 -9.16 -3.55 2.88
N ARG A 27 -8.89 -2.31 3.30
CA ARG A 27 -9.21 -1.10 2.53
C ARG A 27 -8.00 -0.25 2.21
N ALA A 28 -8.12 0.53 1.14
CA ALA A 28 -7.06 1.44 0.70
C ALA A 28 -6.75 2.55 1.74
N ASP A 29 -7.75 3.02 2.50
CA ASP A 29 -7.56 4.01 3.57
C ASP A 29 -6.69 3.47 4.72
N GLN A 30 -6.82 2.19 5.07
CA GLN A 30 -6.00 1.56 6.10
C GLN A 30 -4.54 1.44 5.65
N MET A 31 -4.33 1.09 4.38
CA MET A 31 -3.00 1.01 3.78
C MET A 31 -2.34 2.40 3.66
N LEU A 32 -3.14 3.44 3.38
CA LEU A 32 -2.70 4.83 3.43
C LEU A 32 -2.28 5.24 4.85
N GLY A 33 -3.01 4.81 5.88
CA GLY A 33 -2.60 5.01 7.27
C GLY A 33 -1.20 4.46 7.53
N GLN A 34 -0.92 3.24 7.06
CA GLN A 34 0.40 2.63 7.18
C GLN A 34 1.49 3.40 6.42
N TYR A 35 1.18 3.95 5.24
CA TYR A 35 2.06 4.82 4.48
C TYR A 35 2.40 6.12 5.25
N LEU A 36 1.39 6.74 5.88
CA LEU A 36 1.57 7.95 6.67
C LEU A 36 2.37 7.71 7.96
N VAL A 37 2.11 6.59 8.66
CA VAL A 37 2.89 6.17 9.85
C VAL A 37 4.35 5.91 9.50
N SER A 38 4.64 5.45 8.29
CA SER A 38 5.99 5.28 7.78
C SER A 38 6.72 6.61 7.51
N GLY A 39 6.05 7.75 7.72
CA GLY A 39 6.59 9.09 7.49
C GLY A 39 6.70 9.43 6.00
N ARG A 40 5.92 8.75 5.14
CA ARG A 40 6.02 8.83 3.67
C ARG A 40 7.39 8.41 3.12
N ASP A 41 8.21 7.74 3.93
CA ASP A 41 9.51 7.25 3.51
C ASP A 41 9.37 6.05 2.56
N GLN A 42 9.93 6.20 1.36
CA GLN A 42 9.84 5.19 0.31
C GLN A 42 10.47 3.86 0.74
N GLY A 43 11.67 3.89 1.35
CA GLY A 43 12.37 2.68 1.75
C GLY A 43 11.62 1.89 2.82
N ARG A 44 11.08 2.59 3.82
CA ARG A 44 10.28 1.99 4.91
C ARG A 44 9.00 1.39 4.37
N PHE A 45 8.25 2.11 3.54
CA PHE A 45 6.99 1.60 3.00
C PHE A 45 7.23 0.41 2.06
N GLN A 46 8.21 0.49 1.16
CA GLN A 46 8.54 -0.59 0.24
C GLN A 46 9.07 -1.82 1.00
N GLY A 47 9.91 -1.62 2.02
CA GLY A 47 10.40 -2.67 2.91
C GLY A 47 9.27 -3.34 3.70
N TYR A 48 8.35 -2.56 4.25
CA TYR A 48 7.14 -3.07 4.88
C TYR A 48 6.31 -3.93 3.91
N LEU A 49 6.10 -3.44 2.68
CA LEU A 49 5.33 -4.15 1.67
C LEU A 49 6.00 -5.48 1.27
N LYS A 50 7.32 -5.47 1.14
CA LYS A 50 8.13 -6.66 0.86
C LYS A 50 8.01 -7.70 1.98
N ASN A 51 8.20 -7.27 3.22
CA ASN A 51 8.22 -8.17 4.37
C ASN A 51 6.82 -8.73 4.69
N THR A 52 5.79 -7.92 4.51
CA THR A 52 4.40 -8.28 4.83
C THR A 52 3.75 -9.10 3.72
N THR A 53 3.94 -8.70 2.46
CA THR A 53 3.20 -9.27 1.33
C THR A 53 4.07 -10.06 0.36
N GLY A 54 5.40 -9.98 0.47
CA GLY A 54 6.31 -10.53 -0.53
C GLY A 54 6.30 -9.77 -1.85
N ALA A 55 5.84 -8.52 -1.86
CA ALA A 55 5.79 -7.70 -3.07
C ALA A 55 7.18 -7.56 -3.71
N ASN A 56 7.26 -7.59 -5.04
CA ASN A 56 8.49 -7.33 -5.77
C ASN A 56 8.75 -5.81 -5.92
N ALA A 57 9.92 -5.43 -6.42
CA ALA A 57 10.32 -4.02 -6.54
C ALA A 57 9.38 -3.17 -7.41
N LYS A 58 8.77 -3.76 -8.44
CA LYS A 58 7.80 -3.08 -9.31
C LYS A 58 6.50 -2.81 -8.55
N GLN A 59 5.93 -3.84 -7.93
CA GLN A 59 4.72 -3.74 -7.10
C GLN A 59 4.88 -2.76 -5.95
N GLN A 60 6.04 -2.77 -5.29
CA GLN A 60 6.41 -1.82 -4.24
C GLN A 60 6.41 -0.37 -4.75
N SER A 61 7.01 -0.14 -5.92
CA SER A 61 7.07 1.19 -6.54
C SER A 61 5.69 1.67 -7.00
N ASP A 62 4.92 0.80 -7.65
CA ASP A 62 3.55 1.12 -8.10
C ASP A 62 2.64 1.47 -6.90
N ALA A 63 2.71 0.68 -5.82
CA ALA A 63 1.94 0.95 -4.60
C ALA A 63 2.36 2.25 -3.91
N TYR A 64 3.67 2.50 -3.81
CA TYR A 64 4.19 3.75 -3.24
C TYR A 64 3.76 4.97 -4.05
N ASN A 65 3.89 4.92 -5.38
CA ASN A 65 3.48 6.00 -6.26
C ASN A 65 1.97 6.23 -6.17
N GLY A 66 1.16 5.17 -6.17
CA GLY A 66 -0.30 5.28 -5.99
C GLY A 66 -0.69 5.95 -4.66
N MET A 67 0.02 5.65 -3.57
CA MET A 67 -0.19 6.28 -2.27
C MET A 67 0.25 7.75 -2.26
N ARG A 68 1.42 8.03 -2.83
CA ARG A 68 1.99 9.37 -2.94
C ARG A 68 1.09 10.29 -3.76
N ASP A 69 0.72 9.86 -4.97
CA ASP A 69 -0.13 10.61 -5.89
C ASP A 69 -1.51 10.87 -5.27
N TRP A 70 -2.07 9.87 -4.58
CA TRP A 70 -3.34 10.08 -3.89
C TRP A 70 -3.20 11.12 -2.77
N THR A 71 -2.14 11.03 -1.96
CA THR A 71 -1.88 11.98 -0.88
C THR A 71 -1.69 13.40 -1.41
N ASP A 72 -0.89 13.57 -2.47
CA ASP A 72 -0.63 14.88 -3.11
C ASP A 72 -1.89 15.55 -3.67
N ASN A 73 -2.85 14.76 -4.14
CA ASN A 73 -4.11 15.27 -4.70
C ASN A 73 -5.26 15.42 -3.69
N ASN A 74 -5.17 14.84 -2.48
CA ASN A 74 -6.31 14.73 -1.55
C ASN A 74 -6.00 15.20 -0.12
N MET A 75 -4.75 15.55 0.21
CA MET A 75 -4.31 16.10 1.49
C MET A 75 -3.54 17.40 1.27
#